data_AF-A0A2N1UG18-F1
#
_entry.id   AF-A0A2N1UG18-F1
#
_cell.length_a   1.000
_cell.length_b   1.000
_cell.length_c   1.000
_cell.angle_alpha   90.00
_cell.angle_beta   90.00
_cell.angle_gamma   90.00
#
_symmetry.space_group_name_H-M   'P 1'
#
loop_
_entity.id
_entity.type
_entity.pdbx_description
1 polymer ?
#
loop_
_entity_poly.entity_id
_entity_poly.type
_entity_poly.pdbx_seq_one_letter_code
_entity_poly.pdbx_strand_id
1 'polypeptide(L)'
;MEYSDEEMLPGRRSDDEIRDAIEEFFDKVWYDRHQQLKQDVEDEIETVDPGIWKQALKAAAKIEAKYPPEELGPHSDFDWGMINGKLSALRWVMGDEWDFLDT
;
A
#
# COMPACT_ATOMS: atom_id res chain seq x y z
N MET A 1 5.34 37.52 -27.91
CA MET A 1 6.01 36.90 -26.76
C MET A 1 5.78 35.41 -26.97
N GLU A 2 6.70 34.76 -27.68
CA GLU A 2 6.67 33.30 -27.86
C GLU A 2 6.98 32.70 -26.49
N TYR A 3 6.05 31.89 -25.99
CA TYR A 3 6.34 31.02 -24.86
C TYR A 3 7.35 29.99 -25.38
N SER A 4 8.56 29.98 -24.83
CA SER A 4 9.53 28.93 -25.12
C SER A 4 9.00 27.60 -24.58
N ASP A 5 9.26 26.52 -25.32
CA ASP A 5 8.88 25.13 -24.99
C ASP A 5 9.52 24.58 -23.69
N GLU A 6 10.00 25.44 -22.79
CA GLU A 6 10.91 25.11 -21.69
C GLU A 6 10.21 24.82 -20.35
N GLU A 7 8.87 24.86 -20.29
CA GLU A 7 8.06 24.36 -19.16
C GLU A 7 7.00 23.37 -19.64
N MET A 8 7.41 22.31 -20.33
CA MET A 8 6.55 21.12 -20.48
C MET A 8 6.36 20.48 -19.11
N LEU A 9 5.23 20.76 -18.46
CA LEU A 9 4.77 20.02 -17.30
C LEU A 9 4.91 18.51 -17.58
N PRO A 10 5.44 17.70 -16.65
CA PRO A 10 5.53 16.27 -16.86
C PRO A 10 4.14 15.72 -17.23
N GLY A 11 4.08 14.94 -18.30
CA GLY A 11 2.84 14.34 -18.78
C GLY A 11 2.18 13.46 -17.71
N ARG A 12 0.89 13.16 -17.90
CA ARG A 12 0.15 12.23 -17.04
C ARG A 12 0.91 10.89 -16.95
N ARG A 13 0.93 10.31 -15.75
CA ARG A 13 1.39 8.93 -15.54
C ARG A 13 0.58 7.94 -16.38
N SER A 14 1.26 6.95 -16.93
CA SER A 14 0.60 5.85 -17.62
C SER A 14 -0.23 5.01 -16.65
N ASP A 15 -1.21 4.28 -17.17
CA ASP A 15 -2.04 3.40 -16.35
C ASP A 15 -1.20 2.30 -15.69
N ASP A 16 -0.13 1.84 -16.33
CA ASP A 16 0.77 0.83 -15.78
C ASP A 16 1.57 1.40 -14.60
N GLU A 17 2.13 2.61 -14.71
CA GLU A 17 2.78 3.29 -13.58
C GLU A 17 1.80 3.51 -12.40
N ILE A 18 0.53 3.80 -12.69
CA ILE A 18 -0.50 3.96 -11.65
C ILE A 18 -0.80 2.62 -10.98
N ARG A 19 -0.92 1.54 -11.75
CA ARG A 19 -1.13 0.18 -11.21
C ARG A 19 0.04 -0.27 -10.35
N ASP A 20 1.27 -0.05 -10.78
CA ASP A 20 2.47 -0.38 -10.00
C ASP A 20 2.49 0.37 -8.66
N ALA A 21 2.13 1.66 -8.68
CA ALA A 21 2.02 2.47 -7.46
C ALA A 21 0.86 2.02 -6.56
N ILE A 22 -0.28 1.61 -7.12
CA ILE A 22 -1.39 1.02 -6.36
C ILE A 22 -0.94 -0.29 -5.70
N GLU A 23 -0.26 -1.17 -6.42
CA GLU A 23 0.27 -2.43 -5.86
C GLU A 23 1.24 -2.14 -4.71
N GLU A 24 2.11 -1.14 -4.85
CA GLU A 24 3.02 -0.74 -3.79
C GLU A 24 2.29 -0.28 -2.52
N PHE A 25 1.35 0.66 -2.63
CA PHE A 25 0.65 1.13 -1.44
C PHE A 25 -0.32 0.08 -0.89
N PHE A 26 -0.86 -0.79 -1.73
CA PHE A 26 -1.65 -1.94 -1.30
C PHE A 26 -0.82 -2.88 -0.44
N ASP A 27 0.36 -3.29 -0.91
CA ASP A 27 1.25 -4.18 -0.17
C ASP A 27 1.65 -3.57 1.18
N LYS A 28 1.99 -2.28 1.21
CA LYS A 28 2.33 -1.55 2.44
C LYS A 28 1.15 -1.50 3.41
N VAL A 29 -0.05 -1.21 2.92
CA VAL A 29 -1.26 -1.16 3.77
C VAL A 29 -1.62 -2.54 4.31
N TRP A 30 -1.61 -3.57 3.46
CA TRP A 30 -1.89 -4.93 3.87
C TRP A 30 -0.87 -5.42 4.90
N TYR A 31 0.41 -5.14 4.68
CA TYR A 31 1.49 -5.61 5.54
C TYR A 31 1.41 -5.02 6.95
N ASP A 32 1.21 -3.71 7.09
CA ASP A 32 1.05 -3.07 8.39
C ASP A 32 -0.14 -3.67 9.18
N ARG A 33 -1.30 -3.83 8.52
CA ARG A 33 -2.48 -4.51 9.09
C ARG A 33 -2.19 -5.96 9.46
N HIS A 34 -1.41 -6.68 8.66
CA HIS A 34 -0.99 -8.04 8.97
C HIS A 34 -0.08 -8.09 10.20
N GLN A 35 0.81 -7.12 10.40
CA GLN A 35 1.63 -7.05 11.61
C GLN A 35 0.77 -6.80 12.85
N GLN A 36 -0.27 -5.97 12.76
CA GLN A 36 -1.24 -5.80 13.85
C GLN A 36 -1.98 -7.12 14.14
N LEU A 37 -2.53 -7.77 13.11
CA LEU A 37 -3.20 -9.07 13.27
C LEU A 37 -2.27 -10.13 13.87
N LYS A 38 -0.99 -10.12 13.49
CA LYS A 38 0.02 -11.02 14.06
C LYS A 38 0.20 -10.79 15.55
N GLN A 39 0.28 -9.53 15.99
CA GLN A 39 0.34 -9.18 17.42
C GLN A 39 -0.92 -9.66 18.13
N ASP A 40 -2.10 -9.41 17.57
CA ASP A 40 -3.38 -9.83 18.17
C ASP A 40 -3.49 -11.36 18.30
N VAL A 41 -2.94 -12.13 17.34
CA VAL A 41 -2.86 -13.59 17.42
C VAL A 41 -1.84 -14.05 18.47
N GLU A 42 -0.69 -13.36 18.58
CA GLU A 42 0.34 -13.65 19.58
C GLU A 42 -0.16 -13.36 21.02
N ASP A 43 -0.98 -12.33 21.17
CA ASP A 43 -1.61 -11.91 22.43
C ASP A 43 -2.92 -12.68 22.75
N GLU A 44 -3.27 -13.69 21.95
CA GLU A 44 -4.50 -14.49 22.07
C GLU A 44 -5.81 -13.66 22.03
N ILE A 45 -5.79 -12.48 21.41
CA ILE A 45 -6.94 -11.60 21.19
C ILE A 45 -7.79 -12.08 20.01
N GLU A 46 -7.12 -12.54 18.94
CA GLU A 46 -7.75 -12.99 17.70
C GLU A 46 -7.35 -14.44 17.36
N THR A 47 -8.26 -15.19 16.73
CA THR A 47 -8.00 -16.57 16.30
C THR A 47 -8.23 -16.73 14.80
N VAL A 48 -7.15 -16.96 14.06
CA VAL A 48 -7.19 -17.17 12.61
C VAL A 48 -7.12 -18.65 12.27
N ASP A 49 -7.87 -19.08 11.25
CA ASP A 49 -7.75 -20.43 10.70
C ASP A 49 -6.28 -20.76 10.34
N PRO A 50 -5.72 -21.90 10.77
CA PRO A 50 -4.30 -22.22 10.53
C PRO A 50 -3.91 -22.29 9.04
N GLY A 51 -4.85 -22.68 8.18
CA GLY A 51 -4.64 -22.73 6.73
C GLY A 51 -4.54 -21.33 6.13
N ILE A 52 -5.45 -20.42 6.52
CA ILE A 52 -5.42 -19.01 6.14
C ILE A 52 -4.17 -18.33 6.71
N TRP A 53 -3.85 -18.57 7.98
CA TRP A 53 -2.69 -17.98 8.64
C TRP A 53 -1.38 -18.35 7.94
N LYS A 54 -1.22 -19.62 7.55
CA LYS A 54 -0.06 -20.07 6.77
C LYS A 54 0.05 -19.38 5.41
N GLN A 55 -1.07 -19.02 4.78
CA GLN A 55 -1.04 -18.27 3.51
C GLN A 55 -0.69 -16.80 3.74
N ALA A 56 -1.23 -16.18 4.79
CA ALA A 56 -0.92 -14.80 5.19
C ALA A 56 0.58 -14.64 5.49
N LEU A 57 1.16 -15.53 6.31
CA LEU A 57 2.61 -15.51 6.60
C LEU A 57 3.48 -15.64 5.33
N LYS A 58 3.04 -16.43 4.36
CA LYS A 58 3.73 -16.53 3.06
C LYS A 58 3.60 -15.26 2.22
N ALA A 59 2.47 -14.57 2.29
CA ALA A 59 2.28 -13.29 1.61
C ALA A 59 3.17 -12.21 2.26
N ALA A 60 3.22 -12.14 3.59
CA ALA A 60 4.10 -11.24 4.33
C ALA A 60 5.58 -11.45 3.96
N ALA A 61 6.04 -12.71 3.92
CA ALA A 61 7.42 -13.02 3.51
C ALA A 61 7.76 -12.60 2.07
N LYS A 62 6.76 -12.56 1.16
CA LYS A 62 6.97 -12.04 -0.20
C LYS A 62 7.13 -10.52 -0.21
N ILE A 63 6.35 -9.83 0.61
CA ILE A 63 6.42 -8.37 0.76
C ILE A 63 7.76 -7.97 1.40
N GLU A 64 8.19 -8.67 2.45
CA GLU A 64 9.52 -8.49 3.08
C GLU A 64 10.68 -8.71 2.09
N ALA A 65 10.51 -9.59 1.11
CA ALA A 65 11.50 -9.79 0.05
C ALA A 65 11.44 -8.75 -1.07
N LYS A 66 10.28 -8.07 -1.25
CA LYS A 66 10.02 -7.09 -2.31
C LYS A 66 10.45 -5.68 -1.92
N TYR A 67 10.31 -5.31 -0.64
CA TYR A 67 10.54 -3.95 -0.16
C TYR A 67 11.67 -3.88 0.88
N PRO A 68 12.42 -2.76 0.92
CA PRO A 68 13.33 -2.48 2.03
C PRO A 68 12.58 -2.42 3.37
N PRO A 69 13.16 -2.93 4.48
CA PRO A 69 12.53 -2.90 5.79
C PRO A 69 12.08 -1.51 6.24
N GLU A 70 12.86 -0.47 5.92
CA GLU A 70 12.55 0.93 6.24
C GLU A 70 11.28 1.47 5.55
N GLU A 71 10.82 0.83 4.48
CA GLU A 71 9.58 1.19 3.80
C GLU A 71 8.35 0.47 4.35
N LEU A 72 8.54 -0.63 5.07
CA LEU A 72 7.48 -1.46 5.64
C LEU A 72 7.07 -1.05 7.06
N GLY A 73 7.77 -0.07 7.64
CA GLY A 73 7.44 0.53 8.92
C GLY A 73 8.44 0.22 10.04
N PRO A 74 8.13 0.58 11.30
CA PRO A 74 6.86 1.19 11.74
C PRO A 74 6.63 2.56 11.12
N HIS A 75 5.41 2.84 10.67
CA HIS A 75 5.02 4.15 10.14
C HIS A 75 4.50 5.06 11.26
N SER A 76 4.78 6.36 11.17
CA SER A 76 4.08 7.34 12.02
C SER A 76 2.63 7.51 11.58
N ASP A 77 1.77 8.08 12.44
CA ASP A 77 0.37 8.43 12.07
C ASP A 77 0.31 9.26 10.77
N PHE A 78 1.28 10.16 10.59
CA PHE A 78 1.39 10.98 9.39
C PHE A 78 1.76 10.15 8.16
N ASP A 79 2.79 9.30 8.26
CA ASP A 79 3.23 8.44 7.15
C ASP A 79 2.11 7.49 6.75
N TRP A 80 1.41 6.93 7.73
CA TRP A 80 0.27 6.05 7.52
C TRP A 80 -0.89 6.76 6.82
N GLY A 81 -1.22 7.98 7.25
CA GLY A 81 -2.19 8.83 6.57
C GLY A 81 -1.80 9.12 5.12
N MET A 82 -0.51 9.37 4.86
CA MET A 82 0.00 9.60 3.51
C MET A 82 -0.06 8.34 2.63
N ILE A 83 0.24 7.16 3.16
CA ILE A 83 0.16 5.89 2.44
C ILE A 83 -1.28 5.60 2.03
N ASN A 84 -2.23 5.69 2.97
CA ASN A 84 -3.65 5.46 2.70
C ASN A 84 -4.21 6.52 1.73
N GLY A 85 -3.85 7.79 1.91
CA GLY A 85 -4.29 8.87 1.03
C GLY A 85 -3.81 8.69 -0.41
N LYS A 86 -2.56 8.24 -0.62
CA LYS A 86 -2.03 7.92 -1.95
C LYS A 86 -2.77 6.74 -2.57
N LEU A 87 -3.00 5.66 -1.81
CA LEU A 87 -3.76 4.51 -2.31
C LEU A 87 -5.18 4.88 -2.73
N SER A 88 -5.91 5.62 -1.87
CA SER A 88 -7.27 6.10 -2.14
C SER A 88 -7.32 6.96 -3.40
N ALA A 89 -6.41 7.94 -3.53
CA ALA A 89 -6.37 8.83 -4.68
C ALA A 89 -6.08 8.08 -6.00
N LEU A 90 -5.15 7.12 -5.99
CA LEU A 90 -4.80 6.35 -7.19
C LEU A 90 -5.92 5.40 -7.61
N ARG A 91 -6.53 4.70 -6.64
CA ARG A 91 -7.70 3.82 -6.89
C ARG A 91 -8.89 4.60 -7.43
N TRP A 92 -9.16 5.78 -6.87
CA TRP A 92 -10.21 6.67 -7.37
C TRP A 92 -10.00 7.08 -8.82
N VAL A 93 -8.76 7.44 -9.20
CA VAL A 93 -8.41 7.74 -10.59
C VAL A 93 -8.60 6.53 -11.51
N MET A 94 -8.44 5.31 -11.00
CA MET A 94 -8.65 4.06 -11.73
C MET A 94 -10.11 3.57 -11.73
N GLY A 95 -11.03 4.30 -11.08
CA GLY A 95 -12.47 4.07 -11.12
C GLY A 95 -13.09 3.45 -9.87
N ASP A 96 -12.31 3.23 -8.81
CA ASP A 96 -12.85 2.82 -7.50
C ASP A 96 -13.50 4.01 -6.77
N GLU A 97 -14.29 3.71 -5.74
CA GLU A 97 -14.87 4.74 -4.88
C GLU A 97 -13.80 5.43 -4.02
N TRP A 98 -14.08 6.67 -3.65
CA TRP A 98 -13.22 7.40 -2.73
C TRP A 98 -13.12 6.65 -1.38
N ASP A 99 -11.90 6.57 -0.84
CA ASP A 99 -11.58 5.82 0.39
C ASP A 99 -11.78 4.30 0.30
N PHE A 100 -11.78 3.72 -0.90
CA PHE A 100 -11.70 2.28 -1.08
C PHE A 100 -10.31 1.75 -0.68
N LEU A 101 -10.17 1.39 0.60
CA LEU A 101 -8.92 0.96 1.24
C LEU A 101 -8.92 -0.53 1.64
N ASP A 102 -9.79 -1.34 1.04
CA ASP A 102 -9.77 -2.78 1.24
C ASP A 102 -8.46 -3.36 0.72
N THR A 103 -7.81 -4.15 1.58
CA THR A 103 -6.54 -4.81 1.31
C THR A 103 -6.52 -6.19 1.89
#